data_AF-A0A1C3KLF1-F1
#
_entry.id   AF-A0A1C3KLF1-F1
#
_cell.length_a   1.000
_cell.length_b   1.000
_cell.length_c   1.000
_cell.angle_alpha   90.00
_cell.angle_beta   90.00
_cell.angle_gamma   90.00
#
_symmetry.space_group_name_H-M   'P 1'
#
loop_
_entity.id
_entity.type
_entity.pdbx_description
1 polymer ?
#
loop_
_entity_poly.entity_id
_entity_poly.type
_entity_poly.pdbx_seq_one_letter_code
_entity_poly.pdbx_strand_id
1 'polypeptide(L)'
;MSSQIIFSYFACGEEEEDIYYDVSEGEEDNKEELTKEKEQKLEGNRENVKIQIEEENRKEVEQELPEDEEELEKWKSNEWINFMNGIENEWQLLNVQIEDEKLKWLEEKDKELEQWMKMMEDNWMNADTLNDLYKCICFKQKLKDKNEMKESLRKEIKDTIYAQWKHWLREKETYMNSLVVKQWIHWKNSKILQWLMSDWKRQEDEYWINWEKTHYMKWIHFWKKQKWEIWKERVTREKREWSNWVQMKEDLNIYNKWKRWCVWVRKKRNVVNEWIDILIDKCFSQNNLDTWLEQNQIEYEQIEKLDKDKVCEERNLEKKFKKKKKILSFIRRDYHRERQPINEEEGEEEKLNNLEN
;
A
#
# COMPACT_ATOMS: atom_id res chain seq x y z
N MET A 1 -0.66 -27.66 15.55
CA MET A 1 -1.95 -26.97 15.32
C MET A 1 -2.34 -26.06 16.50
N SER A 2 -1.98 -26.37 17.75
CA SER A 2 -2.30 -25.54 18.93
C SER A 2 -1.65 -24.14 18.91
N SER A 3 -0.39 -24.00 18.46
CA SER A 3 0.28 -22.68 18.41
C SER A 3 -0.31 -21.69 17.39
N GLN A 4 -0.99 -22.16 16.34
CA GLN A 4 -1.65 -21.29 15.36
C GLN A 4 -2.97 -20.69 15.88
N ILE A 5 -3.66 -21.41 16.78
CA ILE A 5 -4.93 -20.97 17.38
C ILE A 5 -4.69 -19.90 18.44
N ILE A 6 -3.60 -19.99 19.21
CA ILE A 6 -3.21 -18.97 20.20
C ILE A 6 -2.81 -17.66 19.49
N PHE A 7 -2.12 -17.76 18.35
CA PHE A 7 -1.72 -16.59 17.56
C PHE A 7 -2.92 -15.88 16.90
N SER A 8 -3.96 -16.61 16.49
CA SER A 8 -5.16 -16.01 15.86
C SER A 8 -6.01 -15.21 16.85
N TYR A 9 -6.14 -15.65 18.11
CA TYR A 9 -6.86 -14.90 19.15
C TYR A 9 -6.15 -13.59 19.57
N PHE A 10 -4.84 -13.51 19.39
CA PHE A 10 -4.12 -12.26 19.63
C PHE A 10 -4.21 -11.28 18.45
N ALA A 11 -4.41 -11.77 17.22
CA ALA A 11 -4.34 -10.97 15.99
C ALA A 11 -5.70 -10.48 15.42
N CYS A 12 -6.84 -11.04 15.84
CA CYS A 12 -8.15 -10.60 15.35
C CYS A 12 -8.85 -9.69 16.37
N GLY A 13 -8.98 -8.40 16.02
CA GLY A 13 -10.06 -7.57 16.49
C GLY A 13 -11.13 -7.55 15.40
N GLU A 14 -12.35 -7.92 15.74
CA GLU A 14 -13.57 -7.54 15.03
C GLU A 14 -14.75 -7.85 15.95
N GLU A 15 -15.56 -6.81 16.18
CA GLU A 15 -16.80 -6.79 16.95
C GLU A 15 -17.90 -7.37 16.05
N GLU A 16 -18.56 -8.46 16.48
CA GLU A 16 -19.83 -8.88 15.87
C GLU A 16 -20.98 -8.21 16.65
N GLU A 17 -21.64 -7.27 16.00
CA GLU A 17 -22.89 -6.64 16.45
C GLU A 17 -24.02 -7.67 16.48
N ASP A 18 -24.66 -7.81 17.64
CA ASP A 18 -25.85 -8.63 17.83
C ASP A 18 -27.03 -8.13 16.99
N ILE A 19 -27.49 -8.95 16.04
CA ILE A 19 -28.69 -8.72 15.24
C ILE A 19 -29.94 -9.01 16.09
N TYR A 20 -30.60 -7.94 16.54
CA TYR A 20 -31.91 -7.98 17.18
C TYR A 20 -32.99 -8.33 16.14
N TYR A 21 -33.61 -9.51 16.26
CA TYR A 21 -34.81 -9.86 15.51
C TYR A 21 -36.06 -9.38 16.24
N ASP A 22 -36.69 -8.35 15.69
CA ASP A 22 -38.04 -7.92 16.01
C ASP A 22 -39.03 -8.86 15.28
N VAL A 23 -39.90 -9.53 16.04
CA VAL A 23 -41.03 -10.29 15.49
C VAL A 23 -42.29 -9.68 16.08
N SER A 24 -42.85 -8.72 15.34
CA SER A 24 -44.28 -8.44 15.43
C SER A 24 -45.02 -9.58 14.76
N GLU A 25 -46.05 -10.12 15.41
CA GLU A 25 -47.32 -10.41 14.75
C GLU A 25 -48.41 -10.65 15.80
N GLY A 26 -49.59 -10.12 15.48
CA GLY A 26 -50.76 -10.13 16.34
C GLY A 26 -51.56 -11.42 16.29
N GLU A 27 -52.82 -11.24 16.66
CA GLU A 27 -53.94 -12.19 16.75
C GLU A 27 -54.11 -12.90 18.11
N GLU A 28 -55.00 -12.27 18.88
CA GLU A 28 -55.81 -12.85 19.94
C GLU A 28 -56.69 -13.98 19.37
N ASP A 29 -56.69 -15.15 20.03
CA ASP A 29 -57.86 -15.73 20.72
C ASP A 29 -57.71 -17.24 20.97
N ASN A 30 -58.19 -17.67 22.16
CA ASN A 30 -58.14 -19.01 22.78
C ASN A 30 -56.90 -19.33 23.65
N LYS A 31 -56.68 -18.52 24.70
CA LYS A 31 -55.78 -18.85 25.82
C LYS A 31 -56.55 -18.72 27.13
N GLU A 32 -56.94 -19.82 27.78
CA GLU A 32 -57.06 -19.78 29.26
C GLU A 32 -57.05 -21.14 29.98
N GLU A 33 -57.33 -22.27 29.33
CA GLU A 33 -57.28 -23.60 29.99
C GLU A 33 -56.16 -24.54 29.52
N LEU A 34 -55.70 -24.43 28.26
CA LEU A 34 -54.55 -25.19 27.75
C LEU A 34 -53.18 -24.58 28.13
N THR A 35 -53.19 -23.40 28.75
CA THR A 35 -51.99 -22.64 29.17
C THR A 35 -51.52 -23.06 30.56
N LYS A 36 -52.41 -23.25 31.54
CA LYS A 36 -52.03 -23.55 32.93
C LYS A 36 -51.36 -24.91 33.12
N GLU A 37 -51.80 -25.94 32.41
CA GLU A 37 -51.23 -27.30 32.53
C GLU A 37 -49.89 -27.43 31.81
N LYS A 38 -49.72 -26.72 30.68
CA LYS A 38 -48.44 -26.59 29.99
C LYS A 38 -47.46 -25.72 30.79
N GLU A 39 -47.93 -24.63 31.38
CA GLU A 39 -47.16 -23.79 32.30
C GLU A 39 -46.73 -24.57 33.54
N GLN A 40 -47.60 -25.35 34.18
CA GLN A 40 -47.21 -26.20 35.33
C GLN A 40 -46.21 -27.29 34.96
N LYS A 41 -46.30 -27.90 33.77
CA LYS A 41 -45.29 -28.86 33.28
C LYS A 41 -43.98 -28.17 32.91
N LEU A 42 -44.02 -26.96 32.35
CA LEU A 42 -42.85 -26.13 32.09
C LEU A 42 -42.18 -25.68 33.38
N GLU A 43 -42.96 -25.29 34.40
CA GLU A 43 -42.48 -24.87 35.71
C GLU A 43 -41.87 -26.05 36.47
N GLY A 44 -42.51 -27.23 36.45
CA GLY A 44 -41.95 -28.47 37.00
C GLY A 44 -40.67 -28.91 36.30
N ASN A 45 -40.58 -28.74 34.98
CA ASN A 45 -39.34 -28.99 34.23
C ASN A 45 -38.25 -27.96 34.56
N ARG A 46 -38.60 -26.69 34.78
CA ARG A 46 -37.67 -25.64 35.22
C ARG A 46 -37.11 -25.93 36.61
N GLU A 47 -37.96 -26.35 37.55
CA GLU A 47 -37.54 -26.69 38.91
C GLU A 47 -36.64 -27.94 38.92
N ASN A 48 -36.93 -28.95 38.10
CA ASN A 48 -36.07 -30.14 37.95
C ASN A 48 -34.71 -29.80 37.34
N VAL A 49 -34.67 -28.94 36.31
CA VAL A 49 -33.41 -28.45 35.73
C VAL A 49 -32.61 -27.66 36.76
N LYS A 50 -33.28 -26.83 37.56
CA LYS A 50 -32.65 -26.05 38.64
C LYS A 50 -32.04 -26.95 39.72
N ILE A 51 -32.74 -28.00 40.15
CA ILE A 51 -32.22 -28.99 41.10
C ILE A 51 -31.01 -29.72 40.53
N GLN A 52 -31.03 -30.11 39.25
CA GLN A 52 -29.89 -30.76 38.59
C GLN A 52 -28.66 -29.85 38.55
N ILE A 53 -28.86 -28.57 38.23
CA ILE A 53 -27.79 -27.55 38.25
C ILE A 53 -27.25 -27.35 39.66
N GLU A 54 -28.12 -27.26 40.67
CA GLU A 54 -27.69 -27.11 42.07
C GLU A 54 -26.93 -28.36 42.56
N GLU A 55 -27.29 -29.54 42.09
CA GLU A 55 -26.65 -30.81 42.48
C GLU A 55 -25.30 -31.02 41.77
N GLU A 56 -25.16 -30.63 40.51
CA GLU A 56 -23.86 -30.56 39.82
C GLU A 56 -22.95 -29.51 40.44
N ASN A 57 -23.46 -28.31 40.71
CA ASN A 57 -22.69 -27.25 41.36
C ASN A 57 -22.26 -27.65 42.78
N ARG A 58 -23.11 -28.34 43.55
CA ARG A 58 -22.73 -28.84 44.89
C ARG A 58 -21.59 -29.86 44.83
N LYS A 59 -21.59 -30.73 43.82
CA LYS A 59 -20.50 -31.71 43.59
C LYS A 59 -19.20 -31.04 43.16
N GLU A 60 -19.29 -29.94 42.40
CA GLU A 60 -18.12 -29.10 42.06
C GLU A 60 -17.59 -28.35 43.29
N VAL A 61 -18.46 -27.80 44.16
CA VAL A 61 -18.08 -27.11 45.42
C VAL A 61 -17.31 -28.03 46.37
N GLU A 62 -17.77 -29.26 46.58
CA GLU A 62 -17.11 -30.23 47.47
C GLU A 62 -15.74 -30.69 46.96
N GLN A 63 -15.40 -30.43 45.68
CA GLN A 63 -14.12 -30.78 45.08
C GLN A 63 -13.15 -29.60 44.90
N GLU A 64 -13.60 -28.34 44.94
CA GLU A 64 -12.82 -27.20 44.41
C GLU A 64 -12.61 -25.96 45.32
N LEU A 65 -12.90 -25.99 46.63
CA LEU A 65 -12.54 -24.87 47.52
C LEU A 65 -11.25 -25.11 48.32
N PRO A 66 -10.08 -24.70 47.80
CA PRO A 66 -8.90 -24.43 48.62
C PRO A 66 -8.69 -22.91 48.83
N GLU A 67 -8.16 -22.56 50.00
CA GLU A 67 -7.63 -21.21 50.33
C GLU A 67 -6.49 -20.76 49.37
N ASP A 68 -5.97 -21.67 48.53
CA ASP A 68 -4.81 -21.47 47.65
C ASP A 68 -5.12 -20.79 46.30
N GLU A 69 -6.39 -20.63 45.91
CA GLU A 69 -6.74 -20.12 44.56
C GLU A 69 -6.45 -18.62 44.38
N GLU A 70 -6.69 -17.81 45.42
CA GLU A 70 -6.36 -16.38 45.39
C GLU A 70 -4.83 -16.17 45.40
N GLU A 71 -4.09 -17.01 46.12
CA GLU A 71 -2.62 -16.99 46.11
C GLU A 71 -2.06 -17.39 44.75
N LEU A 72 -2.67 -18.37 44.10
CA LEU A 72 -2.30 -18.79 42.74
C LEU A 72 -2.52 -17.67 41.72
N GLU A 73 -3.65 -16.97 41.77
CA GLU A 73 -3.93 -15.83 40.88
C GLU A 73 -3.00 -14.64 41.12
N LYS A 74 -2.64 -14.39 42.38
CA LYS A 74 -1.59 -13.41 42.74
C LYS A 74 -0.23 -13.82 42.18
N TRP A 75 0.13 -15.10 42.29
CA TRP A 75 1.37 -15.62 41.73
C TRP A 75 1.42 -15.44 40.20
N LYS A 76 0.36 -15.81 39.46
CA LYS A 76 0.28 -15.60 38.00
C LYS A 76 0.41 -14.13 37.61
N SER A 77 -0.22 -13.24 38.37
CA SER A 77 -0.13 -11.80 38.14
C SER A 77 1.29 -11.27 38.39
N ASN A 78 1.98 -11.78 39.42
CA ASN A 78 3.38 -11.44 39.68
C ASN A 78 4.32 -11.95 38.59
N GLU A 79 4.08 -13.13 38.03
CA GLU A 79 4.86 -13.64 36.89
C GLU A 79 4.76 -12.72 35.67
N TRP A 80 3.58 -12.18 35.39
CA TRP A 80 3.40 -11.20 34.33
C TRP A 80 4.15 -9.90 34.60
N ILE A 81 4.11 -9.39 35.83
CA ILE A 81 4.86 -8.19 36.23
C ILE A 81 6.37 -8.42 36.08
N ASN A 82 6.87 -9.59 36.52
CA ASN A 82 8.27 -9.97 36.37
C ASN A 82 8.67 -10.06 34.89
N PHE A 83 7.82 -10.66 34.06
CA PHE A 83 8.01 -10.70 32.61
C PHE A 83 8.11 -9.28 32.03
N MET A 84 7.13 -8.41 32.29
CA MET A 84 7.13 -7.03 31.77
C MET A 84 8.34 -6.21 32.23
N ASN A 85 8.79 -6.38 33.48
CA ASN A 85 10.02 -5.75 33.98
C ASN A 85 11.27 -6.27 33.26
N GLY A 86 11.35 -7.57 32.99
CA GLY A 86 12.43 -8.17 32.19
C GLY A 86 12.45 -7.62 30.76
N ILE A 87 11.28 -7.52 30.14
CA ILE A 87 11.10 -6.96 28.79
C ILE A 87 11.60 -5.52 28.72
N GLU A 88 11.32 -4.68 29.71
CA GLU A 88 11.80 -3.30 29.72
C GLU A 88 13.33 -3.20 29.69
N ASN A 89 14.02 -4.06 30.45
CA ASN A 89 15.48 -4.09 30.47
C ASN A 89 16.07 -4.58 29.13
N GLU A 90 15.51 -5.66 28.58
CA GLU A 90 15.95 -6.19 27.29
C GLU A 90 15.67 -5.22 26.15
N TRP A 91 14.55 -4.51 26.22
CA TRP A 91 14.18 -3.47 25.26
C TRP A 91 15.21 -2.34 25.23
N GLN A 92 15.69 -1.89 26.39
CA GLN A 92 16.73 -0.87 26.47
C GLN A 92 18.03 -1.34 25.78
N LEU A 93 18.41 -2.60 25.97
CA LEU A 93 19.58 -3.17 25.29
C LEU A 93 19.41 -3.21 23.78
N LEU A 94 18.25 -3.69 23.29
CA LEU A 94 17.92 -3.67 21.86
C LEU A 94 17.96 -2.26 21.30
N ASN A 95 17.40 -1.28 22.02
CA ASN A 95 17.37 0.11 21.56
C ASN A 95 18.78 0.70 21.41
N VAL A 96 19.69 0.39 22.34
CA VAL A 96 21.11 0.77 22.21
C VAL A 96 21.75 0.13 20.99
N GLN A 97 21.49 -1.16 20.74
CA GLN A 97 22.00 -1.87 19.56
C GLN A 97 21.49 -1.25 18.26
N ILE A 98 20.18 -0.98 18.16
CA ILE A 98 19.56 -0.33 17.00
C ILE A 98 20.18 1.04 16.74
N GLU A 99 20.39 1.85 17.78
CA GLU A 99 21.00 3.18 17.62
C GLU A 99 22.48 3.10 17.20
N ASP A 100 23.23 2.10 17.65
CA ASP A 100 24.61 1.86 17.21
C ASP A 100 24.67 1.40 15.75
N GLU A 101 23.78 0.49 15.34
CA GLU A 101 23.65 0.06 13.93
C GLU A 101 23.29 1.23 13.02
N LYS A 102 22.32 2.06 13.42
CA LYS A 102 21.96 3.29 12.70
C LYS A 102 23.17 4.21 12.56
N LEU A 103 23.96 4.41 13.63
CA LEU A 103 25.16 5.25 13.58
C LEU A 103 26.18 4.73 12.57
N LYS A 104 26.54 3.44 12.63
CA LYS A 104 27.46 2.81 11.68
C LYS A 104 26.96 2.95 10.24
N TRP A 105 25.67 2.72 10.03
CA TRP A 105 25.04 2.91 8.72
C TRP A 105 25.17 4.36 8.22
N LEU A 106 25.07 5.37 9.09
CA LEU A 106 25.25 6.77 8.73
C LEU A 106 26.67 7.07 8.25
N GLU A 107 27.67 6.52 8.94
CA GLU A 107 29.08 6.67 8.58
C GLU A 107 29.37 6.05 7.22
N GLU A 108 28.73 4.92 6.90
CA GLU A 108 28.81 4.31 5.57
C GLU A 108 28.14 5.16 4.49
N LYS A 109 27.06 5.89 4.81
CA LYS A 109 26.38 6.77 3.85
C LYS A 109 27.27 7.91 3.35
N ASP A 110 28.26 8.35 4.12
CA ASP A 110 29.21 9.36 3.65
C ASP A 110 29.99 8.87 2.43
N LYS A 111 30.50 7.64 2.49
CA LYS A 111 31.24 7.01 1.39
C LYS A 111 30.33 6.68 0.20
N GLU A 112 29.13 6.18 0.47
CA GLU A 112 28.16 5.91 -0.60
C GLU A 112 27.73 7.20 -1.33
N LEU A 113 27.62 8.33 -0.62
CA LEU A 113 27.30 9.61 -1.24
C LEU A 113 28.42 10.05 -2.19
N GLU A 114 29.68 9.93 -1.78
CA GLU A 114 30.83 10.25 -2.64
C GLU A 114 30.86 9.39 -3.91
N GLN A 115 30.59 8.08 -3.77
CA GLN A 115 30.50 7.17 -4.91
C GLN A 115 29.33 7.52 -5.83
N TRP A 116 28.18 7.86 -5.27
CA TRP A 116 27.02 8.32 -6.03
C TRP A 116 27.32 9.60 -6.80
N MET A 117 27.96 10.58 -6.16
CA MET A 117 28.37 11.83 -6.82
C MET A 117 29.32 11.55 -7.98
N LYS A 118 30.32 10.68 -7.80
CA LYS A 118 31.26 10.31 -8.87
C LYS A 118 30.56 9.63 -10.05
N MET A 119 29.69 8.66 -9.78
CA MET A 119 28.89 7.99 -10.82
C MET A 119 28.04 8.99 -11.60
N MET A 120 27.44 9.96 -10.89
CA MET A 120 26.67 11.02 -11.52
C MET A 120 27.53 11.93 -12.39
N GLU A 121 28.71 12.34 -11.91
CA GLU A 121 29.67 13.11 -12.71
C GLU A 121 30.02 12.37 -14.00
N ASP A 122 30.39 11.09 -13.93
CA ASP A 122 30.71 10.27 -15.10
C ASP A 122 29.53 10.20 -16.11
N ASN A 123 28.30 10.05 -15.61
CA ASN A 123 27.09 10.01 -16.45
C ASN A 123 26.81 11.35 -17.15
N TRP A 124 26.91 12.47 -16.44
CA TRP A 124 26.62 13.80 -16.99
C TRP A 124 27.74 14.36 -17.86
N MET A 125 28.96 13.86 -17.68
CA MET A 125 30.07 14.15 -18.57
C MET A 125 29.98 13.40 -19.91
N ASN A 126 29.01 12.49 -20.09
CA ASN A 126 28.72 11.89 -21.38
C ASN A 126 27.94 12.86 -22.29
N ALA A 127 28.47 13.12 -23.49
CA ALA A 127 27.91 14.06 -24.46
C ALA A 127 26.48 13.71 -24.91
N ASP A 128 26.11 12.42 -24.93
CA ASP A 128 24.78 11.97 -25.36
C ASP A 128 23.68 12.43 -24.40
N THR A 129 23.96 12.42 -23.09
CA THR A 129 22.98 12.81 -22.05
C THR A 129 22.63 14.30 -22.16
N LEU A 130 23.62 15.15 -22.45
CA LEU A 130 23.40 16.58 -22.71
C LEU A 130 22.63 16.83 -24.01
N ASN A 131 22.89 16.03 -25.04
CA ASN A 131 22.20 16.13 -26.33
C ASN A 131 20.71 15.86 -26.21
N ASP A 132 20.34 14.76 -25.56
CA ASP A 132 18.93 14.39 -25.39
C ASP A 132 18.15 15.44 -24.59
N LEU A 133 18.78 16.04 -23.59
CA LEU A 133 18.18 17.07 -22.76
C LEU A 133 17.97 18.39 -23.52
N TYR A 134 18.94 18.78 -24.35
CA TYR A 134 18.81 19.93 -25.23
C TYR A 134 17.66 19.76 -26.23
N LYS A 135 17.59 18.62 -26.92
CA LYS A 135 16.49 18.32 -27.86
C LYS A 135 15.13 18.47 -27.16
N CYS A 136 15.02 17.97 -25.93
CA CYS A 136 13.81 18.12 -25.13
C CYS A 136 13.47 19.59 -24.81
N ILE A 137 14.44 20.40 -24.42
CA ILE A 137 14.21 21.82 -24.08
C ILE A 137 13.83 22.63 -25.31
N CYS A 138 14.54 22.47 -26.43
CA CYS A 138 14.24 23.16 -27.68
C CYS A 138 12.83 22.87 -28.18
N PHE A 139 12.43 21.60 -28.12
CA PHE A 139 11.09 21.18 -28.52
C PHE A 139 9.99 21.73 -27.60
N LYS A 140 10.22 21.72 -26.28
CA LYS A 140 9.21 22.13 -25.29
C LYS A 140 9.06 23.65 -25.18
N GLN A 141 10.17 24.38 -25.18
CA GLN A 141 10.19 25.80 -24.79
C GLN A 141 10.24 26.76 -25.99
N LYS A 142 10.50 26.28 -27.21
CA LYS A 142 10.60 27.09 -28.44
C LYS A 142 11.48 28.34 -28.28
N LEU A 143 12.52 28.22 -27.46
CA LEU A 143 13.44 29.32 -27.19
C LEU A 143 14.18 29.69 -28.47
N LYS A 144 14.47 30.97 -28.64
CA LYS A 144 15.25 31.49 -29.79
C LYS A 144 16.54 32.17 -29.36
N ASP A 145 16.63 32.61 -28.11
CA ASP A 145 17.83 33.23 -27.56
C ASP A 145 18.76 32.20 -26.92
N LYS A 146 20.06 32.33 -27.21
CA LYS A 146 21.12 31.42 -26.76
C LYS A 146 21.34 31.52 -25.25
N ASN A 147 21.23 32.72 -24.69
CA ASN A 147 21.42 32.94 -23.25
C ASN A 147 20.25 32.38 -22.45
N GLU A 148 19.01 32.64 -22.88
CA GLU A 148 17.82 32.01 -22.29
C GLU A 148 17.87 30.47 -22.35
N MET A 149 18.34 29.90 -23.47
CA MET A 149 18.55 28.44 -23.58
C MET A 149 19.59 27.92 -22.58
N LYS A 150 20.71 28.62 -22.42
CA LYS A 150 21.79 28.22 -21.50
C LYS A 150 21.31 28.26 -20.04
N GLU A 151 20.57 29.29 -19.66
CA GLU A 151 19.96 29.43 -18.33
C GLU A 151 18.95 28.30 -18.06
N SER A 152 18.07 28.03 -19.04
CA SER A 152 17.09 26.94 -18.95
C SER A 152 17.76 25.56 -18.83
N LEU A 153 18.82 25.31 -19.61
CA LEU A 153 19.55 24.05 -19.56
C LEU A 153 20.27 23.87 -18.21
N ARG A 154 20.92 24.92 -17.70
CA ARG A 154 21.54 24.90 -16.36
C ARG A 154 20.53 24.54 -15.28
N LYS A 155 19.37 25.20 -15.31
CA LYS A 155 18.28 24.95 -14.35
C LYS A 155 17.76 23.52 -14.45
N GLU A 156 17.47 23.04 -15.65
CA GLU A 156 16.91 21.70 -15.85
C GLU A 156 17.87 20.60 -15.40
N ILE A 157 19.18 20.75 -15.67
CA ILE A 157 20.22 19.83 -15.18
C ILE A 157 20.25 19.85 -13.66
N LYS A 158 20.28 21.05 -13.05
CA LYS A 158 20.29 21.20 -11.59
C LYS A 158 19.08 20.55 -10.94
N ASP A 159 17.88 20.82 -11.46
CA ASP A 159 16.63 20.28 -10.95
C ASP A 159 16.57 18.74 -11.13
N THR A 160 17.07 18.22 -12.26
CA THR A 160 17.13 16.78 -12.52
C THR A 160 18.06 16.07 -11.55
N ILE A 161 19.30 16.53 -11.38
CA ILE A 161 20.26 15.91 -10.47
C ILE A 161 19.75 15.99 -9.03
N TYR A 162 19.18 17.14 -8.64
CA TYR A 162 18.64 17.32 -7.30
C TYR A 162 17.41 16.42 -7.04
N ALA A 163 16.57 16.17 -8.04
CA ALA A 163 15.48 15.22 -7.95
C ALA A 163 15.99 13.79 -7.76
N GLN A 164 17.03 13.39 -8.50
CA GLN A 164 17.66 12.08 -8.34
C GLN A 164 18.32 11.92 -6.96
N TRP A 165 18.97 12.96 -6.45
CA TRP A 165 19.52 12.95 -5.09
C TRP A 165 18.42 12.77 -4.04
N LYS A 166 17.30 13.49 -4.17
CA LYS A 166 16.13 13.32 -3.28
C LYS A 166 15.55 11.92 -3.36
N HIS A 167 15.51 11.32 -4.54
CA HIS A 167 15.05 9.95 -4.72
C HIS A 167 15.96 8.98 -3.98
N TRP A 168 17.27 9.06 -4.22
CA TRP A 168 18.29 8.26 -3.55
C TRP A 168 18.17 8.37 -2.02
N LEU A 169 18.00 9.59 -1.48
CA LEU A 169 17.79 9.78 -0.04
C LEU A 169 16.55 9.04 0.49
N ARG A 170 15.43 9.09 -0.22
CA ARG A 170 14.19 8.40 0.17
C ARG A 170 14.35 6.90 0.16
N GLU A 171 15.05 6.36 -0.84
CA GLU A 171 15.33 4.92 -0.92
C GLU A 171 16.17 4.46 0.27
N LYS A 172 17.24 5.21 0.60
CA LYS A 172 18.11 4.89 1.73
C LYS A 172 17.39 5.00 3.07
N GLU A 173 16.58 6.03 3.27
CA GLU A 173 15.76 6.20 4.48
C GLU A 173 14.72 5.08 4.62
N THR A 174 14.01 4.74 3.53
CA THR A 174 13.02 3.66 3.52
C THR A 174 13.67 2.30 3.82
N TYR A 175 14.83 2.04 3.22
CA TYR A 175 15.59 0.81 3.48
C TYR A 175 15.97 0.70 4.96
N MET A 176 16.55 1.74 5.54
CA MET A 176 16.93 1.72 6.95
C MET A 176 15.72 1.54 7.86
N ASN A 177 14.64 2.29 7.63
CA ASN A 177 13.39 2.15 8.40
C ASN A 177 12.85 0.72 8.31
N SER A 178 12.92 0.08 7.14
CA SER A 178 12.48 -1.30 6.96
C SER A 178 13.31 -2.30 7.78
N LEU A 179 14.62 -2.07 7.92
CA LEU A 179 15.48 -2.91 8.74
C LEU A 179 15.13 -2.79 10.23
N VAL A 180 14.97 -1.55 10.73
CA VAL A 180 14.56 -1.30 12.12
C VAL A 180 13.22 -1.96 12.41
N VAL A 181 12.22 -1.75 11.54
CA VAL A 181 10.88 -2.33 11.70
C VAL A 181 10.93 -3.85 11.70
N LYS A 182 11.72 -4.48 10.82
CA LYS A 182 11.86 -5.95 10.79
C LYS A 182 12.48 -6.49 12.08
N GLN A 183 13.57 -5.87 12.54
CA GLN A 183 14.25 -6.29 13.77
C GLN A 183 13.32 -6.13 14.99
N TRP A 184 12.58 -5.02 15.05
CA TRP A 184 11.57 -4.76 16.07
C TRP A 184 10.44 -5.80 16.07
N ILE A 185 9.83 -6.06 14.90
CA ILE A 185 8.75 -7.06 14.76
C ILE A 185 9.24 -8.43 15.19
N HIS A 186 10.44 -8.83 14.73
CA HIS A 186 11.02 -10.11 15.09
C HIS A 186 11.23 -10.22 16.61
N TRP A 187 11.82 -9.20 17.23
CA TRP A 187 12.08 -9.18 18.66
C TRP A 187 10.79 -9.21 19.48
N LYS A 188 9.83 -8.31 19.22
CA LYS A 188 8.58 -8.25 20.00
C LYS A 188 7.78 -9.54 19.89
N ASN A 189 7.71 -10.13 18.69
CA ASN A 189 6.99 -11.38 18.47
C ASN A 189 7.68 -12.55 19.17
N SER A 190 9.02 -12.59 19.14
CA SER A 190 9.78 -13.60 19.87
C SER A 190 9.53 -13.51 21.37
N LYS A 191 9.47 -12.30 21.93
CA LYS A 191 9.29 -12.08 23.37
C LYS A 191 7.90 -12.43 23.87
N ILE A 192 6.85 -11.99 23.19
CA ILE A 192 5.50 -12.40 23.58
C ILE A 192 5.28 -13.90 23.35
N LEU A 193 5.90 -14.49 22.33
CA LEU A 193 5.85 -15.93 22.13
C LEU A 193 6.51 -16.70 23.27
N GLN A 194 7.65 -16.22 23.79
CA GLN A 194 8.29 -16.82 24.98
C GLN A 194 7.35 -16.83 26.18
N TRP A 195 6.63 -15.73 26.44
CA TRP A 195 5.62 -15.67 27.50
C TRP A 195 4.51 -16.71 27.28
N LEU A 196 3.91 -16.72 26.09
CA LEU A 196 2.82 -17.64 25.72
C LEU A 196 3.25 -19.12 25.76
N MET A 197 4.54 -19.40 25.58
CA MET A 197 5.10 -20.76 25.59
C MET A 197 5.53 -21.23 26.98
N SER A 198 5.39 -20.41 28.03
CA SER A 198 5.63 -20.82 29.41
C SER A 198 4.75 -22.01 29.77
N ASP A 199 5.32 -23.06 30.37
CA ASP A 199 4.64 -24.35 30.51
C ASP A 199 3.30 -24.25 31.25
N TRP A 200 3.26 -23.52 32.38
CA TRP A 200 2.03 -23.34 33.15
C TRP A 200 0.96 -22.58 32.35
N LYS A 201 1.37 -21.51 31.65
CA LYS A 201 0.47 -20.65 30.89
C LYS A 201 -0.09 -21.39 29.69
N ARG A 202 0.75 -22.10 28.94
CA ARG A 202 0.33 -22.90 27.79
C ARG A 202 -0.70 -23.95 28.20
N GLN A 203 -0.45 -24.68 29.29
CA GLN A 203 -1.37 -25.70 29.78
C GLN A 203 -2.72 -25.12 30.20
N GLU A 204 -2.70 -23.99 30.92
CA GLU A 204 -3.91 -23.30 31.36
C GLU A 204 -4.71 -22.72 30.18
N ASP A 205 -4.03 -22.04 29.25
CA ASP A 205 -4.67 -21.47 28.05
C ASP A 205 -5.27 -22.58 27.18
N GLU A 206 -4.57 -23.69 26.96
CA GLU A 206 -5.11 -24.84 26.22
C GLU A 206 -6.35 -25.44 26.90
N TYR A 207 -6.33 -25.56 28.23
CA TYR A 207 -7.47 -26.06 28.99
C TYR A 207 -8.71 -25.16 28.81
N TRP A 208 -8.58 -23.85 29.05
CA TRP A 208 -9.72 -22.94 29.00
C TRP A 208 -10.22 -22.70 27.57
N ILE A 209 -9.34 -22.66 26.57
CA ILE A 209 -9.73 -22.60 25.16
C ILE A 209 -10.51 -23.86 24.77
N ASN A 210 -10.07 -25.04 25.21
CA ASN A 210 -10.80 -26.28 24.93
C ASN A 210 -12.15 -26.29 25.65
N TRP A 211 -12.19 -25.87 26.92
CA TRP A 211 -13.43 -25.75 27.68
C TRP A 211 -14.44 -24.81 26.99
N GLU A 212 -13.97 -23.66 26.50
CA GLU A 212 -14.78 -22.69 25.75
C GLU A 212 -15.40 -23.26 24.47
N LYS A 213 -14.68 -24.15 23.78
CA LYS A 213 -15.15 -24.81 22.54
C LYS A 213 -16.08 -25.99 22.78
N THR A 214 -15.86 -26.77 23.85
CA THR A 214 -16.58 -28.03 24.08
C THR A 214 -17.89 -27.84 24.84
N HIS A 215 -18.04 -26.80 25.65
CA HIS A 215 -19.20 -26.64 26.53
C HIS A 215 -20.20 -25.60 26.00
N TYR A 216 -21.34 -26.08 25.48
CA TYR A 216 -22.43 -25.25 24.95
C TYR A 216 -23.27 -24.58 26.06
N MET A 217 -23.46 -25.25 27.20
CA MET A 217 -24.27 -24.76 28.33
C MET A 217 -23.39 -24.34 29.53
N LYS A 218 -22.50 -23.37 29.33
CA LYS A 218 -21.53 -22.89 30.33
C LYS A 218 -22.15 -22.44 31.66
N TRP A 219 -23.42 -22.03 31.65
CA TRP A 219 -24.16 -21.56 32.82
C TRP A 219 -24.49 -22.66 33.83
N ILE A 220 -24.41 -23.94 33.43
CA ILE A 220 -24.62 -25.09 34.31
C ILE A 220 -23.41 -25.29 35.24
N HIS A 221 -22.19 -25.02 34.77
CA HIS A 221 -20.94 -25.12 35.53
C HIS A 221 -20.55 -23.79 36.16
N PHE A 222 -21.25 -23.38 37.23
CA PHE A 222 -21.10 -22.05 37.80
C PHE A 222 -19.66 -21.74 38.23
N TRP A 223 -19.00 -22.66 38.93
CA TRP A 223 -17.64 -22.46 39.44
C TRP A 223 -16.58 -22.44 38.34
N LYS A 224 -16.65 -23.38 37.39
CA LYS A 224 -15.77 -23.35 36.22
C LYS A 224 -15.96 -22.10 35.37
N LYS A 225 -17.19 -21.61 35.26
CA LYS A 225 -17.48 -20.34 34.59
C LYS A 225 -16.81 -19.16 35.30
N GLN A 226 -16.86 -19.10 36.63
CA GLN A 226 -16.16 -18.05 37.38
C GLN A 226 -14.64 -18.10 37.17
N LYS A 227 -14.03 -19.29 37.24
CA LYS A 227 -12.59 -19.46 37.00
C LYS A 227 -12.19 -19.10 35.56
N TRP A 228 -13.04 -19.46 34.60
CA TRP A 228 -12.89 -19.05 33.21
C TRP A 228 -13.00 -17.54 33.04
N GLU A 229 -13.93 -16.87 33.72
CA GLU A 229 -14.06 -15.40 33.72
C GLU A 229 -12.78 -14.74 34.26
N ILE A 230 -12.23 -15.23 35.39
CA ILE A 230 -10.95 -14.75 35.96
C ILE A 230 -9.78 -14.92 34.98
N TRP A 231 -9.66 -16.11 34.37
CA TRP A 231 -8.64 -16.38 33.34
C TRP A 231 -8.79 -15.43 32.15
N LYS A 232 -10.02 -15.25 31.65
CA LYS A 232 -10.31 -14.40 30.48
C LYS A 232 -10.01 -12.94 30.76
N GLU A 233 -10.36 -12.44 31.94
CA GLU A 233 -10.01 -11.10 32.39
C GLU A 233 -8.50 -10.90 32.47
N ARG A 234 -7.76 -11.87 33.04
CA ARG A 234 -6.29 -11.82 33.12
C ARG A 234 -5.67 -11.79 31.72
N VAL A 235 -6.02 -12.70 30.82
CA VAL A 235 -5.49 -12.75 29.45
C VAL A 235 -5.81 -11.45 28.69
N THR A 236 -7.01 -10.92 28.86
CA THR A 236 -7.41 -9.64 28.23
C THR A 236 -6.59 -8.47 28.77
N ARG A 237 -6.35 -8.43 30.08
CA ARG A 237 -5.50 -7.42 30.72
C ARG A 237 -4.06 -7.50 30.21
N GLU A 238 -3.45 -8.69 30.22
CA GLU A 238 -2.09 -8.91 29.70
C GLU A 238 -1.97 -8.47 28.23
N LYS A 239 -2.94 -8.85 27.37
CA LYS A 239 -2.99 -8.44 25.96
C LYS A 239 -3.01 -6.92 25.82
N ARG A 240 -3.83 -6.23 26.61
CA ARG A 240 -3.93 -4.77 26.61
C ARG A 240 -2.63 -4.12 27.08
N GLU A 241 -2.06 -4.60 28.19
CA GLU A 241 -0.82 -4.06 28.75
C GLU A 241 0.35 -4.22 27.78
N TRP A 242 0.50 -5.40 27.17
CA TRP A 242 1.48 -5.64 26.12
C TRP A 242 1.30 -4.71 24.92
N SER A 243 0.06 -4.60 24.42
CA SER A 243 -0.22 -3.79 23.23
C SER A 243 0.07 -2.31 23.49
N ASN A 244 -0.35 -1.80 24.65
CA ASN A 244 -0.07 -0.43 25.06
C ASN A 244 1.44 -0.18 25.20
N TRP A 245 2.15 -1.11 25.83
CA TRP A 245 3.61 -1.02 25.99
C TRP A 245 4.31 -1.01 24.61
N VAL A 246 3.96 -1.94 23.73
CA VAL A 246 4.51 -2.01 22.35
C VAL A 246 4.26 -0.72 21.59
N GLN A 247 3.02 -0.22 21.59
CA GLN A 247 2.65 1.00 20.90
C GLN A 247 3.45 2.21 21.41
N MET A 248 3.57 2.35 22.73
CA MET A 248 4.36 3.42 23.34
C MET A 248 5.83 3.36 22.89
N LYS A 249 6.44 2.17 22.81
CA LYS A 249 7.82 2.02 22.34
C LYS A 249 7.99 2.30 20.85
N GLU A 250 7.01 1.89 20.05
CA GLU A 250 6.98 2.13 18.60
C GLU A 250 6.92 3.63 18.27
N ASP A 251 6.02 4.36 18.93
CA ASP A 251 5.86 5.80 18.71
C ASP A 251 7.12 6.59 19.06
N LEU A 252 7.84 6.15 20.10
CA LEU A 252 9.06 6.80 20.55
C LEU A 252 10.26 6.57 19.60
N ASN A 253 10.43 5.34 19.10
CA ASN A 253 11.73 4.91 18.52
C ASN A 253 11.65 4.35 17.10
N ILE A 254 10.46 3.90 16.64
CA ILE A 254 10.28 3.26 15.34
C ILE A 254 9.68 4.24 14.34
N TYR A 255 8.59 4.94 14.73
CA TYR A 255 7.89 5.86 13.82
C TYR A 255 8.39 7.30 13.87
N ASN A 256 9.20 7.63 14.88
CA ASN A 256 9.77 8.96 14.98
C ASN A 256 10.90 9.16 13.95
N LYS A 257 10.91 10.34 13.31
CA LYS A 257 11.96 10.69 12.35
C LYS A 257 13.30 10.68 13.06
N TRP A 258 14.24 9.93 12.49
CA TRP A 258 15.58 9.86 13.04
C TRP A 258 16.30 11.21 12.89
N LYS A 259 16.43 11.91 14.02
CA LYS A 259 16.95 13.29 14.08
C LYS A 259 18.35 13.42 13.49
N ARG A 260 19.22 12.42 13.69
CA ARG A 260 20.60 12.42 13.19
C ARG A 260 20.64 12.35 11.67
N TRP A 261 19.84 11.49 11.05
CA TRP A 261 19.67 11.46 9.58
C TRP A 261 19.20 12.80 9.05
N CYS A 262 18.17 13.39 9.66
CA CYS A 262 17.67 14.72 9.25
C CYS A 262 18.77 15.80 9.30
N VAL A 263 19.62 15.78 10.34
CA VAL A 263 20.76 16.69 10.47
C VAL A 263 21.82 16.40 9.41
N TRP A 264 22.14 15.14 9.17
CA TRP A 264 23.11 14.72 8.15
C TRP A 264 22.66 15.16 6.74
N VAL A 265 21.40 14.89 6.37
CA VAL A 265 20.83 15.31 5.08
C VAL A 265 20.90 16.82 4.88
N ARG A 266 20.62 17.61 5.92
CA ARG A 266 20.73 19.06 5.86
C ARG A 266 22.17 19.52 5.63
N LYS A 267 23.15 18.91 6.31
CA LYS A 267 24.57 19.23 6.12
C LYS A 267 25.02 18.88 4.70
N LYS A 268 24.66 17.69 4.21
CA LYS A 268 25.07 17.22 2.87
C LYS A 268 24.36 17.93 1.73
N ARG A 269 23.17 18.50 1.97
CA ARG A 269 22.46 19.32 0.97
C ARG A 269 23.34 20.43 0.41
N ASN A 270 24.05 21.15 1.26
CA ASN A 270 24.88 22.27 0.84
C ASN A 270 26.05 21.78 -0.02
N VAL A 271 26.73 20.71 0.44
CA VAL A 271 27.83 20.06 -0.28
C VAL A 271 27.39 19.58 -1.66
N VAL A 272 26.23 18.92 -1.74
CA VAL A 272 25.68 18.42 -3.01
C VAL A 272 25.28 19.56 -3.93
N ASN A 273 24.65 20.62 -3.41
CA ASN A 273 24.28 21.78 -4.23
C ASN A 273 25.50 22.49 -4.82
N GLU A 274 26.54 22.72 -4.00
CA GLU A 274 27.80 23.31 -4.45
C GLU A 274 28.48 22.43 -5.51
N TRP A 275 28.52 21.11 -5.28
CA TRP A 275 29.06 20.17 -6.25
C TRP A 275 28.25 20.13 -7.55
N ILE A 276 26.92 20.22 -7.51
CA ILE A 276 26.08 20.29 -8.72
C ILE A 276 26.44 21.54 -9.53
N ASP A 277 26.61 22.68 -8.87
CA ASP A 277 26.99 23.93 -9.54
C ASP A 277 28.36 23.80 -10.22
N ILE A 278 29.34 23.17 -9.55
CA ILE A 278 30.66 22.86 -10.14
C ILE A 278 30.54 21.89 -11.32
N LEU A 279 29.74 20.83 -11.20
CA LEU A 279 29.53 19.83 -12.26
C LEU A 279 28.93 20.48 -13.50
N ILE A 280 27.90 21.32 -13.30
CA ILE A 280 27.29 22.12 -14.35
C ILE A 280 28.39 22.94 -15.03
N ASP A 281 29.14 23.77 -14.30
CA ASP A 281 30.19 24.59 -14.88
C ASP A 281 31.22 23.78 -15.68
N LYS A 282 31.60 22.58 -15.22
CA LYS A 282 32.45 21.64 -15.97
C LYS A 282 31.78 21.15 -17.26
N CYS A 283 30.55 20.66 -17.20
CA CYS A 283 29.79 20.19 -18.38
C CYS A 283 29.70 21.28 -19.46
N PHE A 284 29.47 22.52 -19.04
CA PHE A 284 29.38 23.68 -19.93
C PHE A 284 30.74 24.11 -20.50
N SER A 285 31.83 23.93 -19.76
CA SER A 285 33.18 24.30 -20.18
C SER A 285 33.83 23.26 -21.10
N GLN A 286 33.74 21.97 -20.77
CA GLN A 286 34.39 20.89 -21.54
C GLN A 286 33.73 20.64 -22.90
N ASN A 287 32.41 20.78 -23.00
CA ASN A 287 31.71 20.54 -24.25
C ASN A 287 31.73 21.72 -25.23
N ASN A 288 32.47 22.79 -24.90
CA ASN A 288 32.51 24.03 -25.67
C ASN A 288 31.08 24.43 -26.09
N LEU A 289 30.22 24.61 -25.07
CA LEU A 289 28.77 24.70 -25.22
C LEU A 289 28.34 25.65 -26.34
N ASP A 290 29.06 26.74 -26.54
CA ASP A 290 28.77 27.68 -27.61
C ASP A 290 28.87 27.06 -29.01
N THR A 291 29.91 26.29 -29.28
CA THR A 291 30.10 25.54 -30.54
C THR A 291 29.11 24.40 -30.67
N TRP A 292 28.84 23.72 -29.55
CA TRP A 292 27.90 22.60 -29.51
C TRP A 292 26.44 23.05 -29.71
N LEU A 293 26.04 24.19 -29.12
CA LEU A 293 24.73 24.81 -29.33
C LEU A 293 24.56 25.26 -30.77
N GLU A 294 25.59 25.86 -31.37
CA GLU A 294 25.56 26.29 -32.77
C GLU A 294 25.36 25.10 -33.72
N GLN A 295 26.08 23.99 -33.51
CA GLN A 295 25.93 22.78 -34.32
C GLN A 295 24.53 22.17 -34.19
N ASN A 296 24.02 22.03 -32.96
CA ASN A 296 22.72 21.41 -32.73
C ASN A 296 21.54 22.33 -33.08
N GLN A 297 21.70 23.66 -33.01
CA GLN A 297 20.69 24.60 -33.49
C GLN A 297 20.54 24.54 -35.01
N ILE A 298 21.66 24.46 -35.75
CA ILE A 298 21.65 24.27 -37.21
C ILE A 298 20.95 22.96 -37.59
N GLU A 299 21.26 21.86 -36.90
CA GLU A 299 20.61 20.57 -37.13
C GLU A 299 19.09 20.63 -36.87
N TYR A 300 18.66 21.32 -35.80
CA TYR A 300 17.24 21.50 -35.50
C TYR A 300 16.50 22.37 -36.52
N GLU A 301 17.11 23.48 -36.97
CA GLU A 301 16.54 24.32 -38.02
C GLU A 301 16.41 23.56 -39.35
N GLN A 302 17.33 22.65 -39.64
CA GLN A 302 17.25 21.76 -40.81
C GLN A 302 16.10 20.75 -40.68
N ILE A 303 15.94 20.13 -39.51
CA ILE A 303 14.84 19.20 -39.23
C ILE A 303 13.48 19.92 -39.30
N GLU A 304 13.36 21.11 -38.69
CA GLU A 304 12.11 21.88 -38.73
C GLU A 304 11.77 22.35 -40.15
N LYS A 305 12.78 22.71 -40.96
CA LYS A 305 12.59 23.00 -42.40
C LYS A 305 12.12 21.78 -43.16
N LEU A 306 12.77 20.62 -42.98
CA LEU A 306 12.39 19.36 -43.62
C LEU A 306 10.95 18.96 -43.29
N ASP A 307 10.52 19.09 -42.04
CA ASP A 307 9.14 18.78 -41.65
C ASP A 307 8.13 19.79 -42.21
N LYS A 308 8.46 21.09 -42.26
CA LYS A 308 7.62 22.10 -42.92
C LYS A 308 7.52 21.85 -44.43
N ASP A 309 8.60 21.44 -45.06
CA ASP A 309 8.66 21.14 -46.49
C ASP A 309 7.82 19.91 -46.83
N LYS A 310 7.90 18.83 -46.04
CA LYS A 310 7.01 17.66 -46.17
C LYS A 310 5.53 18.04 -46.07
N VAL A 311 5.15 18.83 -45.07
CA VAL A 311 3.76 19.30 -44.89
C VAL A 311 3.32 20.26 -46.01
N CYS A 312 4.25 20.99 -46.62
CA CYS A 312 3.99 21.84 -47.79
C CYS A 312 3.78 21.00 -49.05
N GLU A 313 4.61 19.97 -49.27
CA GLU A 313 4.49 19.02 -50.37
C GLU A 313 3.16 18.26 -50.33
N GLU A 314 2.77 17.76 -49.17
CA GLU A 314 1.47 17.09 -48.96
C GLU A 314 0.29 18.02 -49.29
N ARG A 315 0.30 19.26 -48.79
CA ARG A 315 -0.73 20.27 -49.14
C ARG A 315 -0.74 20.61 -50.62
N ASN A 316 0.42 20.65 -51.27
CA ASN A 316 0.53 20.94 -52.70
C ASN A 316 0.03 19.76 -53.55
N LEU A 317 0.30 18.52 -53.15
CA LEU A 317 -0.29 17.33 -53.74
C LEU A 317 -1.81 17.35 -53.60
N GLU A 318 -2.33 17.66 -52.41
CA GLU A 318 -3.78 17.72 -52.16
C GLU A 318 -4.46 18.80 -53.02
N LYS A 319 -3.83 19.97 -53.18
CA LYS A 319 -4.28 21.03 -54.11
C LYS A 319 -4.25 20.56 -55.56
N LYS A 320 -3.21 19.84 -55.99
CA LYS A 320 -3.11 19.26 -57.35
C LYS A 320 -4.22 18.22 -57.58
N PHE A 321 -4.50 17.35 -56.62
CA PHE A 321 -5.61 16.39 -56.68
C PHE A 321 -6.97 17.09 -56.76
N LYS A 322 -7.21 18.12 -55.93
CA LYS A 322 -8.44 18.93 -55.99
C LYS A 322 -8.61 19.63 -57.35
N LYS A 323 -7.52 20.17 -57.92
CA LYS A 323 -7.53 20.78 -59.26
C LYS A 323 -7.83 19.77 -60.36
N LYS A 324 -7.20 18.58 -60.32
CA LYS A 324 -7.45 17.49 -61.28
C LYS A 324 -8.89 16.99 -61.20
N LYS A 325 -9.44 16.84 -59.99
CA LYS A 325 -10.86 16.49 -59.76
C LYS A 325 -11.81 17.54 -60.33
N LYS A 326 -11.50 18.83 -60.18
CA LYS A 326 -12.28 19.93 -60.75
C LYS A 326 -12.25 19.91 -62.29
N ILE A 327 -11.10 19.69 -62.91
CA ILE A 327 -10.98 19.56 -64.37
C ILE A 327 -11.78 18.36 -64.89
N LEU A 328 -11.65 17.19 -64.24
CA LEU A 328 -12.44 16.00 -64.58
C LEU A 328 -13.96 16.24 -64.45
N SER A 329 -14.39 17.01 -63.45
CA SER A 329 -15.80 17.37 -63.28
C SER A 329 -16.30 18.33 -64.38
N PHE A 330 -15.44 19.20 -64.91
CA PHE A 330 -15.77 20.06 -66.05
C PHE A 330 -15.88 19.23 -67.33
N ILE A 331 -14.90 18.39 -67.62
CA ILE A 331 -14.92 17.47 -68.78
C ILE A 331 -16.17 16.59 -68.75
N ARG A 332 -16.52 16.02 -67.59
CA ARG A 332 -17.72 15.20 -67.42
C ARG A 332 -19.01 16.00 -67.69
N ARG A 333 -19.04 17.28 -67.32
CA ARG A 333 -20.20 18.15 -67.52
C ARG A 333 -20.33 18.58 -68.99
N ASP A 334 -19.22 18.78 -69.69
CA ASP A 334 -19.20 19.08 -71.14
C ASP A 334 -19.62 17.85 -71.95
N TYR A 335 -19.11 16.66 -71.61
CA TYR A 335 -19.56 15.38 -72.20
C TYR A 335 -21.06 15.11 -72.02
N HIS A 336 -21.65 15.52 -70.90
CA HIS A 336 -23.10 15.41 -70.68
C HIS A 336 -23.92 16.49 -71.40
N ARG A 337 -23.31 17.63 -71.74
CA ARG A 337 -23.96 18.70 -72.51
C ARG A 337 -24.02 18.36 -74.01
N GLU A 338 -23.04 17.63 -74.52
CA GLU A 338 -23.00 17.16 -75.92
C GLU A 338 -23.94 15.97 -76.20
N ARG A 339 -24.52 15.34 -75.18
CA ARG A 339 -25.48 14.22 -75.32
C ARG A 339 -26.89 14.56 -74.79
N GLN A 340 -27.49 15.65 -75.25
CA GLN A 340 -28.95 15.72 -75.31
C GLN A 340 -29.41 15.14 -76.65
N PRO A 341 -30.10 13.99 -76.70
CA PRO A 341 -30.53 13.37 -77.95
C PRO A 341 -31.74 14.11 -78.56
N ILE A 342 -31.65 14.36 -79.86
CA ILE A 342 -32.73 14.77 -80.75
C ILE A 342 -33.60 13.53 -81.04
N ASN A 343 -34.91 13.67 -80.93
CA ASN A 343 -35.93 12.65 -81.25
C ASN A 343 -36.01 12.37 -82.76
N GLU A 344 -36.38 11.14 -83.13
CA GLU A 344 -37.26 10.75 -84.27
C GLU A 344 -37.29 9.18 -84.28
N GLU A 345 -38.45 8.57 -83.98
CA GLU A 345 -39.43 7.95 -84.92
C GLU A 345 -38.90 6.65 -85.59
N GLU A 346 -39.59 5.55 -85.88
CA GLU A 346 -40.89 4.88 -85.64
C GLU A 346 -40.79 3.52 -86.42
N GLY A 347 -41.65 2.52 -86.16
CA GLY A 347 -41.94 1.37 -87.07
C GLY A 347 -41.22 0.03 -86.77
N GLU A 348 -41.87 -0.97 -86.19
CA GLU A 348 -42.57 -2.13 -86.84
C GLU A 348 -41.58 -3.16 -87.46
N GLU A 349 -41.60 -4.48 -87.24
CA GLU A 349 -42.69 -5.45 -87.09
C GLU A 349 -42.16 -6.81 -86.54
N GLU A 350 -43.01 -7.54 -85.78
CA GLU A 350 -43.26 -9.00 -85.71
C GLU A 350 -42.31 -10.03 -86.40
N LYS A 351 -42.06 -11.28 -85.95
CA LYS A 351 -42.78 -12.24 -85.09
C LYS A 351 -41.95 -13.55 -84.92
N LEU A 352 -42.31 -14.31 -83.87
CA LEU A 352 -42.39 -15.78 -83.77
C LEU A 352 -41.26 -16.63 -83.15
N ASN A 353 -41.75 -17.44 -82.18
CA ASN A 353 -41.38 -18.76 -81.68
C ASN A 353 -40.32 -18.83 -80.57
N ASN A 354 -40.71 -19.10 -79.31
CA ASN A 354 -41.29 -20.31 -78.69
C ASN A 354 -40.25 -21.35 -78.26
N LEU A 355 -40.57 -21.93 -77.08
CA LEU A 355 -39.98 -23.11 -76.41
C LEU A 355 -38.70 -22.81 -75.62
N GLU A 356 -38.49 -23.22 -74.38
CA GLU A 356 -39.12 -24.09 -73.36
C GLU A 356 -38.20 -23.86 -72.12
N ASN A 357 -38.53 -23.98 -70.84
CA ASN A 357 -39.64 -24.48 -70.03
C ASN A 357 -39.53 -23.79 -68.65
#